data_AF-A0A3M1CCX0-F1
#
_entry.id   AF-A0A3M1CCX0-F1
#
_cell.length_a   1.000
_cell.length_b   1.000
_cell.length_c   1.000
_cell.angle_alpha   90.00
_cell.angle_beta   90.00
_cell.angle_gamma   90.00
#
_symmetry.space_group_name_H-M   'P 1'
#
loop_
_entity.id
_entity.type
_entity.pdbx_description
1 polymer ?
#
loop_
_entity_poly.entity_id
_entity_poly.type
_entity_poly.pdbx_seq_one_letter_code
_entity_poly.pdbx_strand_id
1 'polypeptide(L)'
;MTVDILSTVRKAQSINLDKTRYGTFAEIGAGQEVARHFFQAGHASQTVAKTMSAYDKTFSDEIYGKGSRFVSQERLMKMLEHEYALLEARLSAQRGADTCFFAFAN
;
A
#
# COMPACT_ATOMS: atom_id res chain seq x y z
N MET A 1 -4.49 18.01 27.94
CA MET A 1 -4.29 16.73 27.22
C MET A 1 -2.95 16.81 26.52
N THR A 2 -1.97 16.00 26.91
CA THR A 2 -0.66 15.94 26.22
C THR A 2 -0.83 15.08 24.97
N VAL A 3 -0.53 15.64 23.80
CA VAL A 3 -0.50 14.87 22.54
C VAL A 3 0.66 13.89 22.65
N ASP A 4 0.35 12.61 22.77
CA ASP A 4 1.36 11.56 22.73
C ASP A 4 1.91 11.46 21.31
N ILE A 5 3.13 11.94 21.09
CA ILE A 5 3.81 11.87 19.80
C ILE A 5 4.36 10.46 19.64
N LEU A 6 3.55 9.58 19.03
CA LEU A 6 3.98 8.23 18.71
C LEU A 6 5.16 8.24 17.73
N SER A 7 6.16 7.40 17.97
CA SER A 7 7.21 7.10 16.99
C SER A 7 6.63 6.45 15.73
N THR A 8 7.33 6.51 14.60
CA THR A 8 6.87 5.89 13.34
C THR A 8 6.58 4.40 13.51
N VAL A 9 7.42 3.68 14.27
CA VAL A 9 7.22 2.26 14.58
C VAL A 9 5.93 2.04 15.37
N ARG A 10 5.64 2.87 16.38
CA ARG A 10 4.39 2.77 17.16
C ARG A 10 3.16 3.09 16.32
N LYS A 11 3.25 4.08 15.42
CA LYS A 11 2.18 4.39 14.46
C LYS A 11 1.89 3.20 13.55
N ALA A 12 2.93 2.64 12.92
CA ALA A 12 2.80 1.47 12.05
C ALA A 12 2.26 0.24 12.81
N GLN A 13 2.75 0.00 14.03
CA GLN A 13 2.26 -1.09 14.88
C GLN A 13 0.78 -0.93 15.23
N SER A 14 0.35 0.29 15.57
CA SER A 14 -1.06 0.57 15.85
C SER A 14 -1.96 0.27 14.66
N ILE A 15 -1.48 0.51 13.43
CA ILE A 15 -2.23 0.17 12.22
C ILE A 15 -2.20 -1.34 11.99
N ASN A 16 -1.05 -2.00 12.17
CA ASN A 16 -0.91 -3.46 12.04
C ASN A 16 -1.80 -4.26 12.99
N LEU A 17 -2.12 -3.71 14.18
CA LEU A 17 -3.01 -4.34 15.14
C LEU A 17 -4.50 -4.13 14.81
N ASP A 18 -4.82 -3.19 13.92
CA ASP A 18 -6.18 -2.96 13.46
C ASP A 18 -6.50 -3.87 12.26
N LYS A 19 -7.12 -5.01 12.56
CA LYS A 19 -7.51 -6.04 11.59
C LYS A 19 -8.54 -5.56 10.56
N THR A 20 -9.17 -4.40 10.79
CA THR A 20 -10.13 -3.84 9.82
C THR A 20 -9.43 -3.17 8.65
N ARG A 21 -8.13 -2.89 8.70
CA ARG A 21 -7.39 -2.26 7.60
C ARG A 21 -6.49 -3.27 6.91
N TYR A 22 -6.74 -3.52 5.62
CA TYR A 22 -5.93 -4.46 4.84
C TYR A 22 -5.68 -3.94 3.43
N GLY A 23 -4.43 -3.90 2.98
CA GLY A 23 -4.13 -3.15 1.75
C GLY A 23 -2.79 -3.41 1.11
N THR A 24 -2.58 -2.72 -0.01
CA THR A 24 -1.33 -2.77 -0.78
C THR A 24 -0.55 -1.47 -0.61
N PHE A 25 0.78 -1.59 -0.53
CA PHE A 25 1.72 -0.47 -0.69
C PHE A 25 2.44 -0.60 -2.04
N ALA A 26 2.22 0.35 -2.94
CA ALA A 26 2.93 0.46 -4.22
C ALA A 26 3.86 1.67 -4.18
N GLU A 27 5.17 1.41 -4.14
CA GLU A 27 6.19 2.45 -3.95
C GLU A 27 7.20 2.38 -5.11
N ILE A 28 7.07 3.28 -6.08
CA ILE A 28 7.79 3.21 -7.37
C ILE A 28 8.91 4.24 -7.35
N GLY A 29 10.15 3.77 -7.14
CA GLY A 29 11.31 4.66 -7.02
C GLY A 29 11.51 5.27 -5.62
N ALA A 30 10.64 4.95 -4.65
CA ALA A 30 10.65 5.50 -3.30
C ALA A 30 11.29 4.60 -2.23
N GLY A 31 11.97 3.51 -2.62
CA GLY A 31 12.74 2.64 -1.71
C GLY A 31 11.91 1.70 -0.83
N GLN A 32 10.58 1.68 -0.99
CA GLN A 32 9.65 0.88 -0.17
C GLN A 32 9.71 1.22 1.33
N GLU A 33 10.02 2.46 1.65
CA GLU A 33 10.26 2.89 3.03
C GLU A 33 8.99 2.89 3.89
N VAL A 34 7.81 3.13 3.31
CA VAL A 34 6.56 3.05 4.06
C VAL A 34 6.30 1.60 4.45
N ALA A 35 6.31 0.68 3.50
CA ALA A 35 6.13 -0.74 3.78
C ALA A 35 7.16 -1.29 4.78
N ARG A 36 8.42 -0.83 4.70
CA ARG A 36 9.49 -1.22 5.64
C ARG A 36 9.11 -0.96 7.09
N HIS A 37 8.49 0.19 7.41
CA HIS A 37 8.06 0.50 8.77
C HIS A 37 6.95 -0.44 9.26
N PHE A 38 6.02 -0.83 8.38
CA PHE A 38 4.98 -1.81 8.71
C PHE A 38 5.58 -3.18 8.98
N PHE A 39 6.57 -3.62 8.22
CA PHE A 39 7.26 -4.89 8.48
C PHE A 39 8.03 -4.88 9.81
N GLN A 40 8.79 -3.82 10.07
CA GLN A 40 9.60 -3.71 11.30
C GLN A 40 8.77 -3.59 12.58
N ALA A 41 7.57 -3.02 12.49
CA ALA A 41 6.66 -2.87 13.62
C ALA A 41 6.03 -4.21 14.10
N GLY A 42 6.13 -5.27 13.29
CA GLY A 42 5.52 -6.57 13.56
C GLY A 42 4.00 -6.59 13.31
N HIS A 43 3.42 -7.80 13.22
CA HIS A 43 2.01 -8.02 12.85
C HIS A 43 1.60 -7.54 11.45
N ALA A 44 2.57 -7.25 10.56
CA ALA A 44 2.31 -6.77 9.20
C ALA A 44 1.38 -7.69 8.39
N SER A 45 1.36 -9.00 8.65
CA SER A 45 0.46 -9.94 7.97
C SER A 45 -1.03 -9.65 8.19
N GLN A 46 -1.38 -8.86 9.22
CA GLN A 46 -2.75 -8.44 9.52
C GLN A 46 -3.18 -7.19 8.74
N THR A 47 -2.25 -6.50 8.06
CA THR A 47 -2.52 -5.24 7.34
C THR A 47 -1.97 -5.21 5.92
N VAL A 48 -0.80 -5.79 5.66
CA VAL A 48 -0.13 -5.76 4.36
C VAL A 48 -0.55 -6.97 3.55
N ALA A 49 -1.34 -6.74 2.50
CA ALA A 49 -1.73 -7.73 1.50
C ALA A 49 -0.60 -7.98 0.50
N LYS A 50 -0.01 -6.88 0.00
CA LYS A 50 1.02 -6.88 -1.01
C LYS A 50 1.90 -5.64 -0.85
N THR A 51 3.17 -5.77 -1.18
CA THR A 51 4.04 -4.63 -1.48
C THR A 51 4.49 -4.73 -2.93
N MET A 52 4.56 -3.59 -3.62
CA MET A 52 4.87 -3.52 -5.03
C MET A 52 5.89 -2.43 -5.30
N SER A 53 6.91 -2.76 -6.10
CA SER A 53 7.96 -1.84 -6.53
C SER A 53 8.37 -2.18 -7.95
N ALA A 54 8.50 -1.17 -8.81
CA ALA A 54 8.99 -1.31 -10.17
C ALA A 54 9.82 -0.09 -10.54
N TYR A 55 11.15 -0.23 -10.54
CA TYR A 55 12.06 0.86 -10.88
C TYR A 55 12.26 1.02 -12.38
N ASP A 56 12.18 -0.08 -13.11
CA ASP A 56 12.25 -0.05 -14.56
C ASP A 56 10.96 0.52 -15.14
N LYS A 57 11.11 1.46 -16.08
CA LYS A 57 9.99 2.17 -16.72
C LYS A 57 9.09 1.21 -17.49
N THR A 58 9.68 0.23 -18.18
CA THR A 58 8.94 -0.75 -18.98
C THR A 58 8.15 -1.67 -18.06
N PHE A 59 8.76 -2.22 -17.00
CA PHE A 59 8.02 -2.99 -16.00
C PHE A 59 6.88 -2.20 -15.38
N SER A 60 7.13 -0.94 -15.02
CA SER A 60 6.10 -0.08 -14.45
C SER A 60 4.95 0.19 -15.44
N ASP A 61 5.25 0.34 -16.73
CA ASP A 61 4.25 0.52 -17.80
C ASP A 61 3.46 -0.77 -18.10
N GLU A 62 4.09 -1.94 -18.08
CA GLU A 62 3.39 -3.22 -18.27
C GLU A 62 2.43 -3.53 -17.12
N ILE A 63 2.69 -3.00 -15.93
CA ILE A 63 1.85 -3.21 -14.75
C ILE A 63 0.75 -2.16 -14.65
N TYR A 64 1.09 -0.87 -14.76
CA TYR A 64 0.16 0.24 -14.51
C TYR A 64 -0.33 0.95 -15.78
N GLY A 65 0.12 0.51 -16.95
CA GLY A 65 -0.15 1.15 -18.21
C GLY A 65 0.76 2.37 -18.48
N LYS A 66 0.92 2.67 -19.77
CA LYS A 66 1.69 3.83 -20.24
C LYS A 66 1.02 5.14 -19.81
N GLY A 67 1.82 6.16 -19.56
CA GLY A 67 1.35 7.50 -19.23
C GLY A 67 2.18 8.57 -19.93
N SER A 68 1.74 9.82 -19.81
CA SER A 68 2.47 10.96 -20.37
C SER A 68 3.80 11.21 -19.64
N ARG A 69 3.84 11.00 -18.32
CA ARG A 69 5.00 11.19 -17.44
C ARG A 69 4.98 10.17 -16.29
N PHE A 70 6.18 9.72 -15.90
CA PHE A 70 6.37 8.76 -14.80
C PHE A 70 6.14 9.36 -13.41
N VAL A 71 6.46 10.65 -13.23
CA VAL A 71 6.14 11.38 -12.00
C VAL A 71 4.98 12.32 -12.31
N SER A 72 3.77 11.84 -12.03
CA SER A 72 2.54 12.56 -12.29
C SER A 72 1.39 12.04 -11.42
N GLN A 73 0.40 12.90 -11.19
CA GLN A 73 -0.85 12.48 -10.56
C GLN A 73 -1.54 11.38 -11.40
N GLU A 74 -1.49 11.46 -12.72
CA GLU A 74 -2.03 10.44 -13.64
C GLU A 74 -1.44 9.05 -13.34
N ARG A 75 -0.10 8.97 -13.15
CA ARG A 75 0.58 7.72 -12.82
C ARG A 75 0.16 7.19 -11.44
N LEU A 76 0.08 8.06 -10.44
CA LEU A 76 -0.37 7.67 -9.10
C LEU A 76 -1.80 7.13 -9.12
N MET A 77 -2.71 7.76 -9.86
CA MET A 77 -4.09 7.27 -10.00
C MET A 77 -4.14 5.88 -10.62
N LYS A 78 -3.37 5.63 -11.70
CA LYS A 78 -3.24 4.30 -12.31
C LYS A 78 -2.73 3.25 -11.33
N MET A 79 -1.75 3.59 -10.50
CA MET A 79 -1.25 2.70 -9.46
C MET A 79 -2.33 2.38 -8.43
N LEU A 80 -3.01 3.39 -7.91
CA LEU A 80 -4.07 3.22 -6.91
C LEU A 80 -5.22 2.37 -7.44
N GLU A 81 -5.71 2.67 -8.64
CA GLU A 81 -6.81 1.95 -9.30
C GLU A 81 -6.44 0.49 -9.56
N HIS A 82 -5.27 0.24 -10.16
CA HIS A 82 -4.79 -1.12 -10.44
C HIS A 82 -4.67 -1.93 -9.15
N GLU A 83 -4.04 -1.36 -8.12
CA GLU A 83 -3.76 -2.09 -6.89
C GLU A 83 -5.01 -2.34 -6.06
N TYR A 84 -5.93 -1.38 -6.00
CA TYR A 84 -7.20 -1.56 -5.30
C TYR A 84 -8.08 -2.59 -6.00
N ALA A 85 -8.24 -2.49 -7.34
CA ALA A 85 -9.04 -3.43 -8.11
C ALA A 85 -8.51 -4.86 -8.01
N LEU A 86 -7.18 -5.04 -8.02
CA LEU A 86 -6.56 -6.35 -7.85
C LEU A 86 -6.84 -6.93 -6.46
N LEU A 87 -6.80 -6.08 -5.42
CA LEU A 87 -7.05 -6.49 -4.05
C LEU A 87 -8.51 -6.88 -3.85
N GLU A 88 -9.46 -6.08 -4.36
CA GLU A 88 -10.88 -6.40 -4.35
C GLU A 88 -11.18 -7.71 -5.08
N ALA A 89 -10.69 -7.85 -6.32
CA ALA A 89 -10.92 -9.03 -7.14
C ALA A 89 -10.42 -10.34 -6.48
N ARG A 90 -9.35 -10.26 -5.69
CA ARG A 90 -8.75 -11.45 -5.06
C ARG A 90 -9.26 -11.74 -3.66
N LEU A 91 -9.63 -10.72 -2.89
CA LEU A 91 -9.86 -10.87 -1.45
C LEU A 91 -11.27 -10.48 -0.99
N SER A 92 -12.09 -9.84 -1.84
CA SER A 92 -13.43 -9.36 -1.43
C SER A 92 -14.31 -10.49 -0.89
N ALA A 93 -14.34 -11.64 -1.56
CA ALA A 93 -15.14 -12.80 -1.11
C ALA A 93 -14.70 -13.37 0.25
N GLN A 94 -13.40 -13.30 0.58
CA GLN A 94 -12.86 -13.91 1.79
C GLN A 94 -12.78 -12.93 2.96
N ARG A 95 -12.59 -11.63 2.70
CA ARG A 95 -12.28 -10.62 3.73
C ARG A 95 -13.13 -9.36 3.66
N GLY A 96 -13.80 -9.10 2.53
CA GLY A 96 -14.47 -7.83 2.27
C GLY A 96 -15.58 -7.47 3.27
N ALA A 97 -16.18 -8.44 3.95
CA ALA A 97 -17.18 -8.19 4.99
C ALA A 97 -16.58 -7.57 6.27
N ASP A 98 -15.33 -7.90 6.60
CA ASP A 98 -14.70 -7.56 7.88
C ASP A 98 -13.56 -6.54 7.73
N THR A 99 -13.12 -6.26 6.49
CA THR A 99 -11.96 -5.40 6.22
C THR A 99 -12.28 -4.27 5.26
N CYS A 100 -11.89 -3.06 5.64
CA CYS A 100 -11.75 -1.91 4.78
C CYS A 100 -10.43 -2.02 4.00
N PHE A 101 -10.56 -2.15 2.68
CA PHE A 101 -9.41 -2.23 1.79
C PHE A 101 -8.78 -0.87 1.53
N PHE A 102 -7.45 -0.85 1.34
CA PHE A 102 -6.74 0.34 0.89
C PHE A 102 -5.67 0.01 -0.15
N ALA A 103 -5.36 1.01 -0.98
CA ALA A 103 -4.14 1.06 -1.78
C ALA A 103 -3.40 2.35 -1.43
N PHE A 104 -2.09 2.25 -1.25
CA PHE A 104 -1.19 3.38 -1.07
C PHE A 104 -0.20 3.42 -2.23
N ALA A 105 0.02 4.61 -2.79
CA ALA A 105 0.90 4.83 -3.93
C ALA A 105 1.81 6.04 -3.68
N ASN A 106 3.11 5.91 -3.98
CA ASN A 106 4.06 7.03 -4.06
C ASN A 106 5.12 6.83 -5.16
#